data_AF-A0AAE3PFR5-F1
#
_entry.id   AF-A0AAE3PFR5-F1
#
_cell.length_a   1.000
_cell.length_b   1.000
_cell.length_c   1.000
_cell.angle_alpha   90.00
_cell.angle_beta   90.00
_cell.angle_gamma   90.00
#
_symmetry.space_group_name_H-M   'P 1'
#
loop_
_entity.id
_entity.type
_entity.pdbx_description
1 polymer ?
#
loop_
_entity_poly.entity_id
_entity_poly.type
_entity_poly.pdbx_seq_one_letter_code
_entity_poly.pdbx_strand_id
1 'polypeptide(L)'
;IDQNIAIHIIRTYTLTERTESVKQFGLSNEQREALILALREGYFDTPSQVSLSELAAELGITQQAMSNRIRRGNKQVLKEILLTSATDLE
;
A
#
# COMPACT_ATOMS: atom_id res chain seq x y z
N ILE A 1 38.33 -20.06 -5.34
CA ILE A 1 37.79 -19.28 -4.19
C ILE A 1 36.29 -19.58 -4.19
N ASP A 2 35.85 -20.50 -3.33
CA ASP A 2 34.43 -20.77 -3.13
C ASP A 2 33.86 -19.65 -2.25
N GLN A 3 33.16 -18.71 -2.87
CA GLN A 3 32.40 -17.70 -2.14
C GLN A 3 31.06 -18.33 -1.78
N ASN A 4 30.89 -18.70 -0.51
CA ASN A 4 29.62 -19.16 0.06
C ASN A 4 28.67 -17.97 0.14
N ILE A 5 28.01 -17.66 -0.98
CA ILE A 5 26.96 -16.65 -1.03
C ILE A 5 25.70 -17.29 -0.44
N ALA A 6 25.34 -16.89 0.78
CA ALA A 6 24.05 -17.24 1.37
C ALA A 6 22.96 -16.49 0.60
N ILE A 7 22.32 -17.18 -0.35
CA ILE A 7 21.18 -16.65 -1.09
C ILE A 7 19.93 -16.87 -0.23
N HIS A 8 19.43 -15.79 0.35
CA HIS A 8 18.11 -15.76 0.98
C HIS A 8 17.10 -15.28 -0.06
N ILE A 9 16.31 -16.21 -0.61
CA ILE A 9 15.20 -15.87 -1.50
C ILE A 9 14.08 -15.33 -0.63
N ILE A 10 14.01 -14.00 -0.53
CA ILE A 10 12.91 -13.32 0.19
C ILE A 10 11.59 -13.53 -0.56
N ARG A 11 11.62 -13.64 -1.90
CA ARG A 11 10.43 -13.84 -2.73
C ARG A 11 10.73 -14.24 -4.18
N THR A 12 9.92 -15.12 -4.75
CA THR A 12 9.91 -15.42 -6.19
C THR A 12 8.72 -14.74 -6.88
N TYR A 13 8.90 -14.35 -8.14
CA TYR A 13 7.85 -13.83 -9.00
C TYR A 13 7.87 -14.59 -10.32
N THR A 14 6.70 -15.01 -10.82
CA THR A 14 6.58 -15.66 -12.12
C THR A 14 6.49 -14.60 -13.21
N LEU A 15 7.40 -14.66 -14.19
CA LEU A 15 7.54 -13.65 -15.26
C LEU A 15 6.28 -13.46 -16.12
N THR A 16 5.34 -14.41 -16.10
CA THR A 16 4.06 -14.37 -16.84
C THR A 16 3.02 -13.44 -16.20
N GLU A 17 3.18 -13.03 -14.94
CA GLU A 17 2.23 -12.12 -14.25
C GLU A 17 2.46 -10.64 -14.55
N ARG A 18 3.27 -10.30 -15.56
CA ARG A 18 3.64 -8.91 -15.86
C ARG A 18 2.46 -8.00 -16.22
N THR A 19 1.26 -8.57 -16.42
CA THR A 19 0.04 -7.83 -16.77
C THR A 19 -1.13 -7.96 -15.78
N GLU A 20 -1.09 -8.83 -14.76
CA GLU A 20 -2.23 -8.99 -13.82
C GLU A 20 -1.92 -8.73 -12.33
N SER A 21 -0.65 -8.62 -11.89
CA SER A 21 -0.33 -8.51 -10.46
C SER A 21 0.60 -7.33 -10.10
N VAL A 22 0.26 -6.10 -10.51
CA VAL A 22 0.60 -4.98 -9.63
C VAL A 22 -0.16 -5.26 -8.33
N LYS A 23 0.49 -5.92 -7.36
CA LYS A 23 -0.09 -6.37 -6.09
C LYS A 23 -1.01 -5.25 -5.58
N GLN A 24 -2.32 -5.39 -5.79
CA GLN A 24 -3.26 -4.32 -5.44
C GLN A 24 -3.46 -4.25 -3.92
N PHE A 25 -2.70 -5.04 -3.15
CA PHE A 25 -2.80 -5.19 -1.70
C PHE A 25 -4.25 -5.41 -1.25
N GLY A 26 -5.10 -6.07 -2.06
CA GLY A 26 -6.52 -6.23 -1.77
C GLY A 26 -7.31 -4.91 -1.61
N LEU A 27 -6.78 -3.79 -2.09
CA LEU A 27 -7.41 -2.48 -1.96
C LEU A 27 -8.58 -2.33 -2.93
N SER A 28 -9.66 -1.70 -2.48
CA SER A 28 -10.66 -1.17 -3.42
C SER A 28 -10.06 -0.02 -4.23
N ASN A 29 -10.64 0.28 -5.39
CA ASN A 29 -10.18 1.38 -6.24
C ASN A 29 -10.15 2.71 -5.47
N GLU A 30 -11.16 2.98 -4.65
CA GLU A 30 -11.27 4.21 -3.87
C GLU A 30 -10.25 4.28 -2.73
N GLN A 31 -9.87 3.13 -2.15
CA GLN A 31 -8.81 3.08 -1.13
C GLN A 31 -7.45 3.32 -1.77
N ARG A 32 -7.20 2.68 -2.92
CA ARG A 32 -5.97 2.86 -3.70
C ARG A 32 -5.82 4.31 -4.15
N GLU A 33 -6.86 4.90 -4.72
CA GLU A 33 -6.88 6.30 -5.14
C GLU A 33 -6.59 7.25 -3.97
N ALA A 34 -7.29 7.07 -2.84
CA ALA A 34 -7.07 7.88 -1.64
C ALA A 34 -5.63 7.78 -1.10
N LEU A 35 -5.05 6.58 -1.07
CA LEU A 35 -3.67 6.38 -0.60
C LEU A 35 -2.64 6.96 -1.58
N ILE A 36 -2.84 6.80 -2.89
CA ILE A 36 -1.96 7.39 -3.91
C ILE A 36 -2.00 8.91 -3.81
N LEU A 37 -3.19 9.49 -3.69
CA LEU A 37 -3.33 10.94 -3.58
C LEU A 37 -2.67 11.46 -2.29
N ALA A 38 -2.98 10.84 -1.15
CA ALA A 38 -2.35 11.20 0.13
C ALA A 38 -0.83 11.10 0.09
N LEU A 39 -0.27 10.07 -0.55
CA LEU A 39 1.17 9.91 -0.72
C LEU A 39 1.78 10.98 -1.63
N ARG A 40 1.13 11.29 -2.75
CA ARG A 40 1.60 12.27 -3.73
C ARG A 40 1.62 13.68 -3.17
N GLU A 41 0.58 14.05 -2.43
CA GLU A 41 0.38 15.39 -1.88
C GLU A 41 1.09 15.59 -0.51
N GLY A 42 1.89 14.62 -0.06
CA GLY A 42 2.70 14.75 1.15
C GLY A 42 1.90 14.67 2.46
N TYR A 43 0.77 13.97 2.47
CA TYR A 43 -0.03 13.75 3.69
C TYR A 43 0.74 12.98 4.76
N PHE A 44 1.60 12.05 4.33
CA PHE A 44 2.38 11.19 5.21
C PHE A 44 3.75 11.80 5.59
N ASP A 45 4.07 13.00 5.11
CA ASP A 45 5.32 13.67 5.43
C ASP A 45 5.31 14.25 6.85
N THR A 46 6.50 14.59 7.36
CA THR A 46 6.66 15.27 8.66
C THR A 46 7.47 16.56 8.48
N PRO A 47 6.84 17.76 8.59
CA PRO A 47 5.39 17.98 8.78
C PRO A 47 4.57 17.59 7.54
N SER A 48 3.28 17.30 7.72
CA SER A 48 2.37 17.00 6.61
C SER A 48 2.20 18.21 5.71
N GLN A 49 2.30 18.02 4.40
CA GLN A 49 2.16 19.10 3.41
C GLN A 49 0.71 19.40 3.03
N VAL A 50 -0.21 18.48 3.33
CA VAL A 50 -1.64 18.59 3.04
C VAL A 50 -2.49 18.03 4.19
N SER A 51 -3.70 18.55 4.36
CA SER A 51 -4.69 18.07 5.32
C SER A 51 -5.67 17.05 4.72
N LEU A 52 -6.34 16.27 5.58
CA LEU A 52 -7.43 15.37 5.16
C LEU A 52 -8.60 16.11 4.50
N SER A 53 -8.88 17.35 4.90
CA SER A 53 -9.95 18.16 4.33
C SER A 53 -9.64 18.59 2.90
N GLU A 54 -8.40 18.96 2.61
CA GLU A 54 -7.96 19.34 1.26
C GLU A 54 -8.01 18.14 0.31
N LEU A 55 -7.49 16.99 0.75
CA LEU A 55 -7.58 15.73 -0.01
C LEU A 55 -9.04 15.29 -0.26
N ALA A 56 -9.92 15.48 0.73
CA ALA A 56 -11.32 15.15 0.59
C ALA A 56 -12.03 16.06 -0.42
N ALA A 57 -11.68 17.35 -0.43
CA ALA A 57 -12.19 18.31 -1.40
C ALA A 57 -11.77 17.94 -2.83
N GLU A 58 -10.53 17.49 -3.03
CA GLU A 58 -10.05 17.04 -4.33
C GLU A 58 -10.82 15.83 -4.89
N LEU A 59 -11.19 14.90 -4.02
CA LEU A 59 -11.99 13.72 -4.40
C LEU A 59 -13.51 13.96 -4.36
N GLY A 60 -13.96 15.17 -4.01
CA GLY A 60 -15.39 15.48 -3.90
C GLY A 60 -16.13 14.67 -2.83
N ILE A 61 -15.46 14.30 -1.74
CA ILE A 61 -16.01 13.49 -0.64
C ILE A 61 -15.90 14.23 0.70
N THR A 62 -16.53 13.67 1.74
CA THR A 62 -16.37 14.21 3.10
C THR A 62 -15.00 13.89 3.67
N GLN A 63 -14.48 14.74 4.55
CA GLN A 63 -13.23 14.48 5.30
C GLN A 63 -13.29 13.14 6.05
N GLN A 64 -14.45 12.79 6.61
CA GLN A 64 -14.66 11.51 7.28
C GLN A 64 -14.60 10.32 6.30
N ALA A 65 -15.13 10.47 5.09
CA ALA A 65 -14.99 9.45 4.05
C ALA A 65 -13.52 9.27 3.64
N MET A 66 -12.77 10.37 3.47
CA MET A 66 -11.34 10.34 3.15
C MET A 66 -10.52 9.65 4.24
N SER A 67 -10.71 10.06 5.50
CA SER A 67 -10.08 9.42 6.67
C SER A 67 -10.36 7.91 6.73
N ASN A 68 -11.61 7.52 6.50
CA ASN A 68 -12.00 6.12 6.47
C ASN A 68 -11.35 5.33 5.32
N ARG A 69 -11.23 5.91 4.13
CA ARG A 69 -10.56 5.29 2.97
C ARG A 69 -9.09 5.06 3.27
N ILE A 70 -8.37 6.07 3.76
CA ILE A 70 -6.95 5.96 4.14
C ILE A 70 -6.76 4.91 5.23
N ARG A 71 -7.55 4.96 6.32
CA ARG A 71 -7.43 4.01 7.44
C ARG A 71 -7.66 2.56 6.99
N ARG A 72 -8.71 2.31 6.20
CA ARG A 72 -9.01 0.96 5.70
C ARG A 72 -7.95 0.48 4.71
N GLY A 73 -7.51 1.36 3.82
CA GLY A 73 -6.44 1.07 2.87
C GLY A 73 -5.14 0.69 3.59
N ASN A 74 -4.70 1.50 4.56
CA ASN A 74 -3.52 1.20 5.38
C ASN A 74 -3.65 -0.15 6.11
N LYS A 75 -4.81 -0.42 6.71
CA LYS A 75 -5.07 -1.71 7.36
C LYS A 75 -4.92 -2.87 6.39
N GLN A 76 -5.42 -2.75 5.17
CA GLN A 76 -5.33 -3.81 4.18
C GLN A 76 -3.89 -4.01 3.70
N VAL A 77 -3.15 -2.94 3.40
CA VAL A 77 -1.72 -3.02 3.06
C VAL A 77 -0.93 -3.71 4.17
N LEU A 78 -1.16 -3.32 5.43
CA LEU A 78 -0.48 -3.93 6.58
C LEU A 78 -0.81 -5.41 6.74
N LYS A 79 -2.06 -5.82 6.52
CA LYS A 79 -2.43 -7.24 6.52
C LYS A 79 -1.69 -8.02 5.44
N GLU A 80 -1.68 -7.52 4.21
CA GLU A 80 -1.05 -8.20 3.07
C GLU A 80 0.47 -8.30 3.20
N ILE A 81 1.11 -7.35 3.87
CA ILE A 81 2.56 -7.35 4.08
C ILE A 81 2.95 -8.16 5.32
N LEU A 82 2.22 -8.01 6.43
CA LEU A 82 2.64 -8.55 7.73
C LEU A 82 1.98 -9.88 8.10
N LEU A 83 0.77 -10.16 7.60
CA LEU A 83 0.01 -11.34 8.00
C LEU A 83 -0.02 -12.42 6.90
N THR A 84 0.01 -12.04 5.61
CA THR A 84 0.12 -13.03 4.53
C THR A 84 1.50 -13.72 4.53
N SER A 85 2.56 -13.03 4.95
CA SER A 85 3.91 -13.59 5.13
C SER A 85 4.03 -14.56 6.30
N ALA A 86 3.07 -14.56 7.23
CA ALA A 86 3.10 -15.42 8.41
C ALA A 86 2.53 -16.82 8.13
N THR A 87 1.78 -16.98 7.03
CA THR A 87 1.17 -18.27 6.65
C THR A 87 2.15 -19.18 5.89
N ASP A 88 3.24 -18.63 5.37
CA ASP A 88 4.30 -19.39 4.70
C ASP A 88 5.39 -19.93 5.66
N LEU A 89 5.20 -19.76 6.99
CA LEU A 89 6.17 -20.14 8.02
C LEU A 89 5.68 -21.26 8.98
N GLU A 90 4.54 -21.88 8.68
CA GLU A 90 4.04 -23.13 9.32
C GLU A 90 4.15 -24.31 8.36
#